data_AF-A0A5F8GA27-F1
#
_entry.id   AF-A0A5F8GA27-F1
#
_cell.length_a   1.000
_cell.length_b   1.000
_cell.length_c   1.000
_cell.angle_alpha   90.00
_cell.angle_beta   90.00
_cell.angle_gamma   90.00
#
_symmetry.space_group_name_H-M   'P 1'
#
loop_
_entity.id
_entity.type
_entity.pdbx_description
1 polymer ?
#
loop_
_entity_poly.entity_id
_entity_poly.type
_entity_poly.pdbx_seq_one_letter_code
_entity_poly.pdbx_strand_id
1 'polypeptide(L)'
;MTGQCKIIVYKLVPGLQEAEMRKQREFYHKLGMEVPGDIKGETCSAKQHLDSHRNGETKADDSSNKETSEEKQEEDNDYHRSDEQLDILCNEEILGKDHTLKFVVVTRWRFKKAPLLLHYRPKMDLL
;
A
#
# COMPACT_ATOMS: atom_id res chain seq x y z
N MET A 1 20.03 -8.68 1.94
CA MET A 1 20.39 -10.05 1.45
C MET A 1 19.23 -10.76 0.73
N THR A 2 18.03 -10.18 0.63
CA THR A 2 16.83 -10.82 0.05
C THR A 2 16.72 -10.78 -1.48
N GLY A 3 17.57 -10.02 -2.17
CA GLY A 3 17.53 -9.88 -3.64
C GLY A 3 18.21 -11.02 -4.42
N GLN A 4 19.17 -11.73 -3.82
CA GLN A 4 19.94 -12.77 -4.53
C GLN A 4 19.21 -14.13 -4.54
N CYS A 5 18.43 -14.43 -3.50
CA CYS A 5 17.77 -15.73 -3.38
C CYS A 5 16.68 -15.94 -4.45
N LYS A 6 15.95 -14.87 -4.84
CA LYS A 6 14.91 -14.96 -5.88
C LYS A 6 15.50 -15.42 -7.23
N ILE A 7 16.70 -14.96 -7.57
CA ILE A 7 17.38 -15.30 -8.83
C ILE A 7 17.75 -16.80 -8.87
N ILE A 8 18.23 -17.35 -7.75
CA ILE A 8 18.62 -18.77 -7.69
C ILE A 8 17.39 -19.66 -7.84
N VAL A 9 16.32 -19.39 -7.11
CA VAL A 9 15.10 -20.21 -7.12
C VAL A 9 14.48 -20.27 -8.52
N TYR A 10 14.42 -19.15 -9.23
CA TYR A 10 13.90 -19.08 -10.60
C TYR A 10 14.77 -19.78 -11.64
N LYS A 11 16.07 -19.93 -11.38
CA LYS A 11 16.97 -20.72 -12.24
C LYS A 11 16.86 -22.22 -11.99
N LEU A 12 16.48 -22.65 -10.78
CA LEU A 12 16.38 -24.06 -10.41
C LEU A 12 15.07 -24.70 -10.88
N VAL A 13 13.98 -23.93 -10.92
CA VAL A 13 12.64 -24.42 -11.27
C VAL A 13 12.17 -23.75 -12.55
N PRO A 14 12.19 -24.45 -13.71
CA PRO A 14 11.72 -23.89 -14.98
C PRO A 14 10.26 -23.42 -14.90
N GLY A 15 9.95 -22.23 -15.42
CA GLY A 15 8.58 -21.70 -15.51
C GLY A 15 8.05 -21.05 -14.22
N LEU A 16 8.77 -21.17 -13.10
CA LEU A 16 8.31 -20.61 -11.82
C LEU A 16 8.28 -19.08 -11.83
N GLN A 17 9.27 -18.46 -12.46
CA GLN A 17 9.35 -17.00 -12.57
C GLN A 17 8.18 -16.46 -13.40
N GLU A 18 7.92 -17.08 -14.55
CA GLU A 18 6.83 -16.69 -15.45
C GLU A 18 5.47 -16.89 -14.79
N ALA A 19 5.28 -17.98 -14.04
CA ALA A 19 4.03 -18.25 -13.33
C ALA A 19 3.76 -17.18 -12.24
N GLU A 20 4.78 -16.82 -11.47
CA GLU A 20 4.66 -15.78 -10.43
C GLU A 20 4.37 -14.40 -11.05
N MET A 21 5.08 -14.04 -12.13
CA MET A 21 4.84 -12.78 -12.85
C MET A 21 3.44 -12.72 -13.46
N ARG A 22 2.95 -13.83 -14.02
CA ARG A 22 1.58 -13.92 -14.55
C ARG A 22 0.53 -13.74 -13.46
N LYS A 23 0.69 -14.41 -12.32
CA LYS A 23 -0.22 -14.27 -11.17
C LYS A 23 -0.24 -12.83 -10.66
N GLN A 24 0.93 -12.20 -10.60
CA GLN A 24 1.03 -10.78 -10.25
C GLN A 24 0.29 -9.91 -11.27
N ARG A 25 0.49 -10.12 -12.57
CA ARG A 25 -0.20 -9.35 -13.62
C ARG A 25 -1.72 -9.51 -13.57
N GLU A 26 -2.22 -10.73 -13.44
CA GLU A 26 -3.65 -11.00 -13.33
C GLU A 26 -4.27 -10.31 -12.10
N PHE A 27 -3.53 -10.28 -10.98
CA PHE A 27 -3.95 -9.58 -9.78
C PHE A 27 -4.13 -8.07 -10.02
N TYR A 28 -3.13 -7.40 -10.60
CA TYR A 28 -3.24 -5.95 -10.89
C TYR A 28 -4.27 -5.66 -12.00
N HIS A 29 -4.37 -6.52 -13.01
CA HIS A 29 -5.35 -6.36 -14.08
C HIS A 29 -6.78 -6.47 -13.55
N LYS A 30 -7.05 -7.43 -12.65
CA LYS A 30 -8.36 -7.57 -11.99
C LYS A 30 -8.73 -6.34 -11.15
N LEU A 31 -7.74 -5.61 -10.65
CA LEU A 31 -7.93 -4.36 -9.89
C LEU A 31 -8.01 -3.12 -10.80
N GLY A 32 -7.89 -3.26 -12.12
CA GLY A 32 -7.88 -2.14 -13.06
C GLY A 32 -6.62 -1.26 -12.95
N MET A 33 -5.50 -1.84 -12.48
CA MET A 33 -4.26 -1.12 -12.20
C MET A 33 -3.11 -1.59 -13.10
N GLU A 34 -2.14 -0.70 -13.35
CA GLU A 34 -0.90 -1.03 -14.04
C GLU A 34 0.07 -1.79 -13.10
N VAL A 35 0.81 -2.76 -13.64
CA VAL A 35 1.78 -3.56 -12.87
C VAL A 35 3.05 -2.73 -12.59
N PRO A 36 3.45 -2.55 -11.31
CA PRO A 36 4.69 -1.87 -10.98
C PRO A 36 5.93 -2.63 -11.50
N GLY A 37 6.79 -1.95 -12.27
CA GLY A 37 8.06 -2.50 -12.77
C GLY A 37 8.13 -2.80 -14.28
N ASP A 38 7.00 -2.71 -15.01
CA ASP A 38 6.95 -2.92 -16.47
C ASP A 38 7.41 -1.69 -17.29
N ILE A 39 7.79 -0.58 -16.65
CA ILE A 39 8.21 0.66 -17.33
C ILE A 39 9.72 0.65 -17.59
N LYS A 40 10.14 0.00 -18.70
CA LYS A 40 11.40 0.34 -19.37
C LYS A 40 11.03 1.14 -20.61
N GLY A 41 11.34 2.43 -20.58
CA GLY A 41 10.76 3.42 -21.47
C GLY A 41 11.05 3.23 -22.96
N GLU A 42 10.00 3.42 -23.75
CA GLU A 42 9.98 4.23 -24.97
C GLU A 42 8.56 4.82 -25.09
N THR A 43 8.48 6.14 -25.24
CA THR A 43 7.24 6.90 -25.35
C THR A 43 6.62 6.71 -26.73
N CYS A 44 5.29 6.61 -26.83
CA CYS A 44 4.49 7.42 -27.78
C CYS A 44 2.98 7.23 -27.58
N SER A 45 2.32 8.39 -27.54
CA SER A 45 0.88 8.63 -27.39
C SER A 45 0.00 8.03 -28.49
N ALA A 46 -1.20 7.59 -28.11
CA ALA A 46 -2.39 7.78 -28.94
C ALA A 46 -3.65 7.80 -28.07
N LYS A 47 -3.97 8.99 -27.54
CA LYS A 47 -5.38 9.40 -27.44
C LYS A 47 -5.94 9.45 -28.87
N GLN A 48 -6.93 8.61 -29.16
CA GLN A 48 -8.01 8.85 -30.12
C GLN A 48 -9.28 8.60 -29.27
N HIS A 49 -10.16 9.53 -28.85
CA HIS A 49 -10.87 10.62 -29.53
C HIS A 49 -11.36 10.17 -30.92
N LEU A 50 -12.62 9.86 -31.13
CA LEU A 50 -13.79 10.78 -31.21
C LEU A 50 -15.07 9.91 -31.12
N ASP A 51 -16.15 10.30 -30.42
CA ASP A 51 -17.30 11.06 -30.94
C ASP A 51 -18.28 11.32 -29.78
N SER A 52 -19.05 12.40 -29.67
CA SER A 52 -19.18 13.64 -30.42
C SER A 52 -19.97 14.62 -29.52
N HIS A 53 -19.63 15.91 -29.55
CA HIS A 53 -20.35 16.99 -28.88
C HIS A 53 -21.81 17.12 -29.36
N ARG A 54 -22.76 17.34 -28.45
CA ARG A 54 -23.79 18.38 -28.68
C ARG A 54 -24.25 19.08 -27.40
N ASN A 55 -24.45 20.37 -27.59
CA ASN A 55 -24.64 21.47 -26.65
C ASN A 55 -26.11 21.61 -26.20
N GLY A 56 -26.29 21.91 -24.91
CA GLY A 56 -27.30 22.82 -24.33
C GLY A 56 -28.77 22.40 -24.29
N GLU A 57 -29.32 22.26 -23.07
CA GLU A 57 -30.55 22.95 -22.61
C GLU A 57 -30.73 22.79 -21.09
N THR A 58 -31.57 23.64 -20.51
CA THR A 58 -31.47 24.16 -19.14
C THR A 58 -32.54 23.58 -18.21
N LYS A 59 -32.23 23.53 -16.90
CA LYS A 59 -33.09 23.67 -15.70
C LYS A 59 -33.54 22.42 -14.93
N ALA A 60 -33.51 22.65 -13.61
CA ALA A 60 -34.38 22.20 -12.54
C ALA A 60 -33.93 20.98 -11.71
N ASP A 61 -34.06 21.23 -10.41
CA ASP A 61 -33.96 20.43 -9.20
C ASP A 61 -34.59 19.03 -9.26
N ASP A 62 -34.06 18.10 -8.48
CA ASP A 62 -34.69 17.64 -7.23
C ASP A 62 -33.94 16.42 -6.67
N SER A 63 -33.90 16.35 -5.35
CA SER A 63 -33.28 15.31 -4.56
C SER A 63 -34.18 14.08 -4.54
N SER A 64 -33.67 12.90 -4.88
CA SER A 64 -34.24 11.66 -4.34
C SER A 64 -33.23 10.54 -4.31
N ASN A 65 -32.98 10.06 -3.08
CA ASN A 65 -32.31 8.81 -2.79
C ASN A 65 -32.86 7.69 -3.66
N LYS A 66 -31.95 6.93 -4.27
CA LYS A 66 -32.21 5.54 -4.58
C LYS A 66 -31.01 4.71 -4.17
N GLU A 67 -31.09 4.21 -2.94
CA GLU A 67 -30.35 3.04 -2.52
C GLU A 67 -30.61 1.93 -3.54
N THR A 68 -29.53 1.38 -4.09
CA THR A 68 -29.53 0.02 -4.58
C THR A 68 -28.36 -0.63 -3.88
N SER A 69 -28.72 -1.32 -2.81
CA SER A 69 -27.89 -2.13 -1.95
C SER A 69 -27.21 -3.22 -2.78
N GLU A 70 -25.89 -3.17 -2.89
CA GLU A 70 -25.06 -4.34 -3.11
C GLU A 70 -24.11 -4.43 -1.91
N GLU A 71 -24.56 -5.18 -0.91
CA GLU A 71 -23.79 -5.56 0.26
C GLU A 71 -22.53 -6.32 -0.19
N LYS A 72 -21.39 -5.62 -0.26
CA LYS A 72 -20.12 -6.27 0.04
C LYS A 72 -19.98 -6.25 1.54
N GLN A 73 -20.10 -7.43 2.15
CA GLN A 73 -19.60 -7.67 3.50
C GLN A 73 -18.13 -7.24 3.53
N GLU A 74 -17.87 -6.05 4.08
CA GLU A 74 -16.55 -5.67 4.53
C GLU A 74 -16.27 -6.55 5.74
N GLU A 75 -15.46 -7.60 5.55
CA GLU A 75 -15.00 -8.43 6.65
C GLU A 75 -14.25 -7.53 7.64
N ASP A 76 -14.88 -7.27 8.78
CA ASP A 76 -14.34 -6.68 10.01
C ASP A 76 -13.24 -7.59 10.58
N ASN A 77 -12.16 -7.72 9.82
CA ASN A 77 -10.96 -8.40 10.29
C ASN A 77 -10.20 -7.40 11.15
N ASP A 78 -10.54 -7.37 12.44
CA ASP A 78 -9.76 -6.70 13.45
C ASP A 78 -8.39 -7.41 13.58
N TYR A 79 -7.41 -6.93 12.81
CA TYR A 79 -6.02 -7.36 12.90
C TYR A 79 -5.29 -6.72 14.10
N HIS A 80 -5.96 -5.97 14.98
CA HIS A 80 -5.39 -5.40 16.19
C HIS A 80 -5.22 -6.49 17.25
N ARG A 81 -4.30 -7.41 17.00
CA ARG A 81 -4.11 -8.57 17.88
C ARG A 81 -3.64 -8.20 19.29
N SER A 82 -3.17 -6.96 19.52
CA SER A 82 -2.98 -6.29 20.82
C SER A 82 -1.88 -5.22 20.69
N ASP A 83 -2.23 -4.00 20.33
CA ASP A 83 -1.26 -2.88 20.25
C ASP A 83 -0.66 -2.52 21.63
N GLU A 84 -1.20 -3.06 22.74
CA GLU A 84 -0.68 -2.84 24.09
C GLU A 84 0.53 -3.70 24.47
N GLN A 85 0.89 -4.75 23.73
CA GLN A 85 1.88 -5.72 24.24
C GLN A 85 3.34 -5.27 24.09
N LEU A 86 3.62 -4.23 23.30
CA LEU A 86 4.98 -3.83 22.97
C LEU A 86 5.22 -2.35 23.23
N ASP A 87 6.35 -2.05 23.88
CA ASP A 87 6.93 -0.71 23.88
C ASP A 87 7.85 -0.57 22.66
N ILE A 88 7.69 0.50 21.90
CA ILE A 88 8.64 0.92 20.86
C ILE A 88 9.47 2.06 21.41
N LEU A 89 10.79 1.98 21.27
CA LEU A 89 11.75 2.95 21.80
C LEU A 89 12.62 3.54 20.69
N CYS A 90 12.90 4.82 20.80
CA CYS A 90 13.93 5.51 20.01
C CYS A 90 14.94 6.12 20.98
N ASN A 91 16.22 5.75 20.85
CA ASN A 91 17.27 6.21 21.79
C ASN A 91 16.92 5.92 23.26
N GLU A 92 16.45 4.70 23.55
CA GLU A 92 16.07 4.26 24.91
C GLU A 92 14.82 4.95 25.50
N GLU A 93 14.16 5.83 24.73
CA GLU A 93 12.93 6.51 25.14
C GLU A 93 11.69 5.90 24.46
N ILE A 94 10.64 5.60 25.23
CA ILE A 94 9.38 5.04 24.71
C ILE A 94 8.68 6.08 23.82
N LEU A 95 8.22 5.65 22.65
CA LEU A 95 7.44 6.44 21.72
C LEU A 95 5.94 6.35 22.05
N GLY A 96 5.22 7.48 21.95
CA GLY A 96 3.76 7.50 22.06
C GLY A 96 3.09 6.88 20.82
N LYS A 97 1.89 6.32 21.00
CA LYS A 97 1.12 5.64 19.94
C LYS A 97 0.84 6.56 18.72
N ASP A 98 0.64 7.86 18.96
CA ASP A 98 0.37 8.85 17.89
C ASP A 98 1.65 9.42 17.24
N HIS A 99 2.84 8.97 17.65
CA HIS A 99 4.08 9.43 17.03
C HIS A 99 4.26 8.80 15.65
N THR A 100 3.98 9.58 14.60
CA THR A 100 4.36 9.19 13.24
C THR A 100 5.89 9.04 13.11
N LEU A 101 6.37 8.14 12.26
CA LEU A 101 7.81 7.98 12.00
C LEU A 101 8.47 9.30 11.55
N LYS A 102 7.76 10.13 10.78
CA LYS A 102 8.24 11.46 10.38
C LYS A 102 8.47 12.36 11.59
N PHE A 103 7.53 12.39 12.53
CA PHE A 103 7.68 13.13 13.78
C PHE A 103 8.88 12.62 14.59
N VAL A 104 9.08 11.31 14.68
CA VAL A 104 10.23 10.71 15.39
C VAL A 104 11.55 11.05 14.73
N VAL A 105 11.66 10.96 13.40
CA VAL A 105 12.87 11.35 12.66
C VAL A 105 13.21 12.81 12.93
N VAL A 106 12.20 13.67 12.80
CA VAL A 106 12.38 15.11 12.99
C VAL A 106 12.70 15.40 14.44
N THR A 107 12.04 14.83 15.44
CA THR A 107 12.26 15.22 16.85
C THR A 107 13.42 14.53 17.54
N ARG A 108 13.70 13.26 17.21
CA ARG A 108 14.65 12.39 17.94
C ARG A 108 15.81 11.85 17.11
N TRP A 109 15.85 12.05 15.78
CA TRP A 109 16.89 11.48 14.88
C TRP A 109 17.67 12.50 14.02
N ARG A 110 17.54 13.82 14.25
CA ARG A 110 18.08 14.89 13.38
C ARG A 110 19.56 14.79 13.01
N PHE A 111 20.40 14.37 13.95
CA PHE A 111 21.86 14.35 13.79
C PHE A 111 22.44 12.93 13.66
N LYS A 112 21.57 11.94 13.46
CA LYS A 112 21.98 10.55 13.30
C LYS A 112 21.92 10.17 11.84
N LYS A 113 22.87 9.36 11.39
CA LYS A 113 22.85 8.81 10.03
C LYS A 113 21.62 7.91 9.87
N ALA A 114 21.05 7.91 8.67
CA ALA A 114 20.03 6.95 8.30
C ALA A 114 20.61 5.51 8.35
N PRO A 115 19.79 4.49 8.63
CA PRO A 115 18.33 4.53 8.87
C PRO A 115 17.94 4.91 10.31
N LEU A 116 16.68 5.31 10.52
CA LEU A 116 16.09 5.44 11.86
C LEU A 116 16.12 4.07 12.55
N LEU A 117 16.73 3.98 13.73
CA LEU A 117 16.78 2.75 14.52
C LEU A 117 15.79 2.82 15.69
N LEU A 118 14.89 1.84 15.74
CA LEU A 118 13.92 1.66 16.82
C LEU A 118 14.20 0.33 17.53
N HIS A 119 14.06 0.34 18.85
CA HIS A 119 14.09 -0.86 19.68
C HIS A 119 12.66 -1.22 20.07
N TYR A 120 12.37 -2.50 20.25
CA TYR A 120 11.08 -2.95 20.77
C TYR A 120 11.31 -3.89 21.97
N ARG A 121 10.36 -3.91 22.90
CA ARG A 121 10.36 -4.85 24.03
C ARG A 121 8.92 -5.17 24.46
N PRO A 122 8.66 -6.32 25.09
CA PRO A 122 7.39 -6.57 25.76
C PRO A 122 7.10 -5.47 26.79
N LYS A 123 5.87 -4.96 26.78
CA LYS A 123 5.39 -4.02 27.78
C LYS A 123 5.35 -4.72 29.13
N MET A 124 6.00 -4.12 30.13
CA MET A 124 5.97 -4.61 31.50
C MET A 124 4.72 -4.05 32.18
N ASP A 125 3.64 -4.82 32.25
CA ASP A 125 2.52 -4.46 33.11
C ASP A 125 2.93 -4.78 34.56
N LEU A 126 3.06 -3.75 35.40
CA LEU A 126 3.25 -3.92 36.84
C LEU A 126 1.95 -4.51 37.41
N LEU A 127 1.97 -5.82 37.70
CA LEU A 127 0.89 -6.54 38.39
C LEU A 127 0.65 -6.00 39.79
#